data_AF-A0A2S6GH38-F1
#
_entry.id   AF-A0A2S6GH38-F1
#
_cell.length_a   1.000
_cell.length_b   1.000
_cell.length_c   1.000
_cell.angle_alpha   90.00
_cell.angle_beta   90.00
_cell.angle_gamma   90.00
#
_symmetry.space_group_name_H-M   'P 1'
#
loop_
_entity.id
_entity.type
_entity.pdbx_description
1 polymer ?
#
loop_
_entity_poly.entity_id
_entity_poly.type
_entity_poly.pdbx_seq_one_letter_code
_entity_poly.pdbx_strand_id
1 'polypeptide(L)' 'MTFRTFRRTVATLLDESGLTARQIADVLGHARPSMTQDVYMGRGAVSRVAADALGKVMGKR' A
#
# COMPACT_ATOMS: atom_id res chain seq x y z
N MET A 1 -6.38 -22.04 -4.80
CA MET A 1 -6.21 -20.59 -5.04
C MET A 1 -7.43 -20.08 -5.80
N THR A 2 -7.98 -18.92 -5.44
CA THR A 2 -9.06 -18.27 -6.20
C THR A 2 -8.52 -17.01 -6.88
N PHE A 3 -9.22 -16.49 -7.91
CA PHE A 3 -8.87 -15.22 -8.56
C PHE A 3 -8.74 -14.06 -7.56
N ARG A 4 -9.55 -14.05 -6.51
CA ARG A 4 -9.47 -13.05 -5.44
C ARG A 4 -8.16 -13.15 -4.67
N THR A 5 -7.74 -14.37 -4.32
CA THR A 5 -6.46 -14.60 -3.64
C THR A 5 -5.29 -14.17 -4.53
N PHE A 6 -5.34 -14.48 -5.83
CA PHE A 6 -4.32 -14.05 -6.79
C PHE A 6 -4.20 -12.51 -6.87
N ARG A 7 -5.32 -11.79 -6.99
CA ARG A 7 -5.34 -10.32 -7.01
C ARG A 7 -4.77 -9.71 -5.73
N ARG A 8 -4.96 -10.37 -4.58
CA ARG A 8 -4.36 -9.95 -3.31
C ARG A 8 -2.85 -10.15 -3.29
N THR A 9 -2.36 -11.27 -3.81
CA THR A 9 -0.92 -11.51 -3.96
C THR A 9 -0.27 -10.47 -4.87
N VAL A 10 -0.89 -10.15 -6.01
CA VAL A 10 -0.40 -9.10 -6.91
C VAL A 10 -0.38 -7.74 -6.21
N ALA A 11 -1.43 -7.39 -5.48
CA ALA A 11 -1.49 -6.13 -4.74
C ALA A 11 -0.37 -6.02 -3.69
N THR A 12 -0.08 -7.10 -2.95
CA THR A 12 1.02 -7.15 -1.99
C THR A 12 2.37 -6.91 -2.64
N LEU A 13 2.67 -7.58 -3.76
CA LEU A 13 3.95 -7.39 -4.46
C LEU A 13 4.14 -5.95 -4.98
N LEU A 14 3.06 -5.32 -5.45
CA LEU A 14 3.10 -3.94 -5.92
C LEU A 14 3.23 -2.94 -4.75
N ASP A 15 2.57 -3.20 -3.62
CA ASP A 15 2.71 -2.41 -2.39
C ASP A 15 4.15 -2.46 -1.85
N GLU A 16 4.75 -3.66 -1.79
CA GLU A 16 6.14 -3.87 -1.35
C GLU A 16 7.18 -3.19 -2.26
N SER A 17 6.86 -3.01 -3.54
CA SER A 17 7.67 -2.23 -4.49
C SER A 17 7.44 -0.71 -4.41
N GLY A 18 6.59 -0.27 -3.49
CA GLY A 18 6.36 1.16 -3.17
C GLY A 18 5.30 1.84 -4.03
N LEU A 19 4.48 1.08 -4.77
CA LEU A 19 3.36 1.67 -5.51
C LEU A 19 2.25 2.12 -4.57
N THR A 20 1.62 3.23 -4.92
CA THR A 20 0.48 3.75 -4.17
C THR A 20 -0.79 2.94 -4.44
N ALA A 21 -1.75 3.00 -3.51
CA ALA A 21 -3.07 2.36 -3.67
C ALA A 21 -3.79 2.74 -4.98
N ARG A 22 -3.58 3.96 -5.49
CA ARG A 22 -4.14 4.40 -6.79
C ARG A 22 -3.49 3.66 -7.96
N GLN A 23 -2.17 3.60 -8.01
CA GLN A 23 -1.45 2.89 -9.07
C GLN A 23 -1.80 1.39 -9.07
N ILE A 24 -1.91 0.79 -7.89
CA ILE A 24 -2.32 -0.61 -7.75
C ILE A 24 -3.80 -0.78 -8.19
N ALA A 25 -4.68 0.16 -7.86
CA ALA A 25 -6.07 0.15 -8.31
C ALA A 25 -6.19 0.18 -9.84
N ASP A 26 -5.34 0.96 -10.52
CA ASP A 26 -5.32 1.04 -11.98
C ASP A 26 -4.94 -0.31 -12.62
N VAL A 27 -3.95 -1.02 -12.05
CA VAL A 27 -3.56 -2.37 -12.48
C VAL A 27 -4.67 -3.39 -12.23
N LEU A 28 -5.35 -3.29 -11.09
CA LEU A 28 -6.43 -4.19 -10.73
C LEU A 28 -7.74 -3.86 -11.48
N GLY A 29 -7.89 -2.64 -12.00
CA GLY A 29 -9.15 -2.18 -12.60
C GLY A 29 -10.22 -1.86 -11.55
N HIS A 30 -9.82 -1.32 -10.39
CA HIS A 30 -10.77 -0.86 -9.37
C HIS A 30 -11.18 0.59 -9.61
N ALA A 31 -12.49 0.84 -9.69
CA ALA A 31 -13.03 2.19 -9.90
C ALA A 31 -12.69 3.19 -8.77
N ARG A 32 -12.43 2.69 -7.56
CA ARG A 32 -12.10 3.52 -6.38
C ARG A 32 -10.82 3.00 -5.73
N PRO A 33 -9.77 3.83 -5.61
CA PRO A 33 -8.52 3.43 -4.94
C PRO A 33 -8.71 2.93 -3.51
N SER A 34 -9.73 3.42 -2.80
CA SER A 34 -10.05 2.98 -1.43
C SER A 34 -10.33 1.47 -1.36
N MET A 35 -10.95 0.86 -2.37
CA MET A 35 -11.18 -0.59 -2.39
C MET A 35 -9.85 -1.36 -2.36
N THR A 36 -8.85 -0.89 -3.11
CA THR A 36 -7.52 -1.50 -3.11
C THR A 36 -6.88 -1.37 -1.73
N GLN A 37 -6.89 -0.16 -1.18
CA GLN A 37 -6.30 0.13 0.12
C GLN A 37 -6.96 -0.68 1.25
N ASP A 38 -8.30 -0.79 1.25
CA ASP A 38 -9.05 -1.42 2.34
C ASP A 38 -9.04 -2.96 2.27
N VAL A 39 -9.09 -3.52 1.06
CA VAL A 39 -9.31 -4.97 0.86
C VAL A 39 -8.05 -5.70 0.39
N TYR A 40 -7.22 -5.05 -0.41
CA TYR A 40 -6.12 -5.69 -1.12
C TYR A 40 -4.74 -5.35 -0.57
N MET A 41 -4.60 -4.29 0.24
CA MET A 41 -3.34 -3.93 0.90
C MET A 41 -3.32 -4.33 2.38
N GLY A 42 -2.12 -4.59 2.90
CA GLY A 42 -1.90 -4.91 4.31
C GLY A 42 -2.01 -3.68 5.21
N ARG A 43 -2.29 -3.88 6.51
CA ARG A 43 -2.27 -2.81 7.54
C ARG A 43 -1.29 -3.18 8.66
N GLY A 44 -0.81 -2.17 9.39
CA GLY A 44 -0.02 -2.37 10.61
C GLY A 44 1.48 -2.64 10.39
N ALA A 45 2.00 -2.38 9.19
CA ALA A 45 3.43 -2.50 8.93
C ALA A 45 4.21 -1.41 9.70
N VAL A 46 5.22 -1.83 10.46
CA VAL A 46 6.15 -0.91 11.11
C VAL A 46 7.01 -0.26 10.03
N SER A 47 6.89 1.05 9.86
CA SER A 47 7.61 1.80 8.82
C SER A 47 8.71 2.65 9.43
N ARG A 48 9.97 2.24 9.24
CA ARG A 48 11.14 3.05 9.59
C ARG A 48 11.15 4.36 8.80
N VAL A 49 10.68 4.33 7.56
CA VAL A 49 10.50 5.51 6.71
C VAL A 49 9.54 6.51 7.36
N ALA A 50 8.44 6.05 7.93
CA ALA A 50 7.51 6.91 8.65
C ALA A 50 8.16 7.54 9.90
N ALA A 51 8.93 6.75 10.66
CA ALA A 51 9.68 7.26 11.81
C ALA A 51 10.71 8.33 11.40
N ASP A 52 11.49 8.07 10.35
CA ASP A 52 12.50 9.01 9.84
C ASP A 52 11.85 10.30 9.32
N ALA A 53 10.71 10.19 8.62
CA ALA A 53 9.96 11.35 8.13
C ALA A 53 9.48 12.25 9.27
N LEU A 54 8.94 11.65 10.34
CA LEU A 54 8.53 12.38 11.55
C LEU A 54 9.73 13.00 12.27
N GLY A 55 10.84 12.25 12.40
CA GLY A 55 12.08 12.75 13.00
C GLY A 55 12.61 14.02 12.35
N LYS A 56 12.54 14.12 11.00
CA LYS A 56 12.93 15.33 10.25
C LYS A 56 12.07 16.55 10.58
N VAL A 57 10.79 16.36 10.85
CA VAL A 57 9.87 17.44 11.21
C VAL A 57 10.07 17.86 12.67
N MET A 58 10.32 16.89 13.55
CA MET A 58 10.43 17.12 15.00
C MET A 58 11.82 17.64 15.44
N GLY A 59 12.89 17.29 14.73
CA GLY A 59 14.28 17.64 15.07
C GLY A 59 14.74 19.03 14.66
N LYS A 60 13.84 19.92 14.20
CA LYS A 60 14.18 21.25 13.69
C LYS A 60 13.97 22.37 14.74
N ARG A 61 14.29 22.11 16.01
CA ARG A 61 14.31 23.12 17.08
C ARG A 61 15.73 23.47 17.45
#